data_AF-A0A158FA17-F1
#
_entry.id   AF-A0A158FA17-F1
#
_cell.length_a   1.000
_cell.length_b   1.000
_cell.length_c   1.000
_cell.angle_alpha   90.00
_cell.angle_beta   90.00
_cell.angle_gamma   90.00
#
_symmetry.space_group_name_H-M   'P 1'
#
loop_
_entity.id
_entity.type
_entity.pdbx_description
1 polymer ?
#
loop_
_entity_poly.entity_id
_entity_poly.type
_entity_poly.pdbx_seq_one_letter_code
_entity_poly.pdbx_strand_id
1 'polypeptide(L)'
;MTLSQLGESFRQRRLIANLTQGEVAERSGVPRVRISQFETGALPELGAVKLLSLFEAIGLELIVRPAGHQRTLDDVIDETETDAGMNAEPASTRLRVRHPRKQASEVLKSVAKPRNAEA
;
A
#
# COMPACT_ATOMS: atom_id res chain seq x y z
N MET A 1 -3.89 3.17 15.28
CA MET A 1 -4.62 4.07 14.37
C MET A 1 -5.45 5.02 15.22
N THR A 2 -5.32 6.33 15.04
CA THR A 2 -6.14 7.36 15.73
C THR A 2 -7.25 7.87 14.81
N LEU A 3 -8.26 8.55 15.37
CA LEU A 3 -9.34 9.15 14.56
C LEU A 3 -8.81 10.21 13.58
N SER A 4 -7.80 10.98 14.00
CA SER A 4 -7.14 11.97 13.13
C SER A 4 -6.43 11.31 11.95
N GLN A 5 -5.67 10.23 12.19
CA GLN A 5 -5.05 9.44 11.12
C GLN A 5 -6.09 8.86 10.16
N LEU A 6 -7.22 8.40 10.68
CA LEU A 6 -8.32 7.88 9.87
C LEU A 6 -8.94 8.98 8.98
N GLY A 7 -9.11 10.18 9.51
CA GLY A 7 -9.60 11.34 8.76
C GLY A 7 -8.66 11.79 7.65
N GLU A 8 -7.35 11.73 7.89
CA GLU A 8 -6.34 12.00 6.86
C GLU A 8 -6.38 10.96 5.74
N SER A 9 -6.39 9.66 6.07
CA SER A 9 -6.52 8.58 5.07
C SER A 9 -7.82 8.71 4.27
N PHE A 10 -8.92 9.05 4.94
CA PHE A 10 -10.20 9.32 4.30
C PHE A 10 -10.11 10.46 3.28
N ARG A 11 -9.48 11.59 3.66
CA ARG A 11 -9.27 12.74 2.78
C ARG A 11 -8.51 12.34 1.51
N GLN A 12 -7.44 11.57 1.66
CA GLN A 12 -6.65 11.12 0.50
C GLN A 12 -7.51 10.30 -0.46
N ARG A 13 -8.28 9.33 0.07
CA ARG A 13 -9.16 8.52 -0.78
C ARG A 13 -10.27 9.35 -1.43
N ARG A 14 -10.85 10.32 -0.73
CA ARG A 14 -11.85 11.24 -1.31
C ARG A 14 -11.27 12.00 -2.50
N LEU A 15 -10.05 12.53 -2.37
CA LEU A 15 -9.38 13.28 -3.45
C LEU A 15 -9.08 12.39 -4.66
N ILE A 16 -8.60 11.17 -4.41
CA ILE A 16 -8.38 10.16 -5.46
C ILE A 16 -9.68 9.82 -6.19
N ALA A 17 -10.81 9.75 -5.47
CA ALA A 17 -12.12 9.53 -6.05
C ALA A 17 -12.70 10.78 -6.77
N ASN A 18 -11.97 11.90 -6.81
CA ASN A 18 -12.39 13.18 -7.37
C ASN A 18 -13.71 13.72 -6.80
N LEU A 19 -13.99 13.45 -5.52
CA LEU A 19 -15.18 13.93 -4.84
C LEU A 19 -14.87 15.17 -4.03
N THR A 20 -15.73 16.18 -4.08
CA THR A 20 -15.74 17.30 -3.15
C THR A 20 -16.30 16.88 -1.80
N GLN A 21 -16.01 17.65 -0.74
CA GLN A 21 -16.66 17.44 0.56
C GLN A 21 -18.18 17.65 0.50
N GLY A 22 -18.68 18.43 -0.47
CA GLY A 22 -20.11 18.64 -0.69
C GLY A 22 -20.79 17.38 -1.23
N GLU A 23 -20.21 16.76 -2.25
CA GLU A 23 -20.73 15.50 -2.80
C GLU A 23 -20.70 14.36 -1.77
N VAL A 24 -19.65 14.29 -0.94
CA VAL A 24 -19.62 13.32 0.17
C VAL A 24 -20.71 13.63 1.20
N ALA A 25 -20.98 14.91 1.49
CA ALA A 25 -22.05 15.29 2.41
C ALA A 25 -23.42 14.85 1.90
N GLU A 26 -23.70 15.03 0.62
CA GLU A 26 -24.94 14.61 -0.04
C GLU A 26 -25.11 13.08 0.01
N ARG A 27 -24.05 12.33 -0.27
CA ARG A 27 -24.06 10.85 -0.28
C ARG A 27 -24.18 10.24 1.11
N SER A 28 -23.46 10.79 2.09
CA SER A 28 -23.35 10.21 3.44
C SER A 28 -24.38 10.73 4.43
N GLY A 29 -25.09 11.82 4.10
CA GLY A 29 -25.94 12.54 5.05
C GLY A 29 -25.17 13.10 6.26
N VAL A 30 -23.85 13.31 6.11
CA VAL A 30 -22.99 13.94 7.11
C VAL A 30 -22.77 15.40 6.73
N PRO A 31 -22.99 16.37 7.64
CA PRO A 31 -22.77 17.78 7.32
C PRO A 31 -21.34 18.04 6.83
N ARG A 32 -21.18 18.83 5.76
CA ARG A 32 -19.87 19.21 5.17
C ARG A 32 -18.89 19.74 6.21
N VAL A 33 -19.35 20.51 7.19
CA VAL A 33 -18.50 21.02 8.29
C VAL A 33 -17.90 19.88 9.12
N ARG A 34 -18.67 18.84 9.42
CA ARG A 34 -18.16 17.66 10.13
C ARG A 34 -17.16 16.87 9.28
N ILE A 35 -17.40 16.75 7.97
CA ILE A 35 -16.44 16.13 7.05
C ILE A 35 -15.12 16.92 7.07
N SER A 36 -15.19 18.25 6.99
CA SER A 36 -13.99 19.08 7.09
C SER A 36 -13.23 18.89 8.40
N GLN A 37 -13.93 18.85 9.54
CA GLN A 37 -13.29 18.62 10.84
C GLN A 37 -12.72 17.21 10.98
N PHE A 38 -13.34 16.23 10.32
CA PHE A 38 -12.86 14.85 10.31
C PHE A 38 -11.56 14.78 9.52
N GLU A 39 -11.55 15.34 8.31
CA GLU A 39 -10.38 15.38 7.42
C GLU A 39 -9.20 16.20 7.95
N THR A 40 -9.43 17.11 8.91
CA THR A 40 -8.38 17.91 9.56
C THR A 40 -8.03 17.43 10.96
N GLY A 41 -8.66 16.36 11.46
CA GLY A 41 -8.42 15.83 12.80
C GLY A 41 -8.95 16.71 13.95
N ALA A 42 -9.83 17.67 13.65
CA ALA A 42 -10.44 18.56 14.63
C ALA A 42 -11.67 17.95 15.34
N LEU A 43 -12.16 16.80 14.89
CA LEU A 43 -13.27 16.08 15.53
C LEU A 43 -12.77 15.27 16.74
N PRO A 44 -13.29 15.51 17.97
CA PRO A 44 -12.93 14.70 19.13
C PRO A 44 -13.53 13.29 19.06
N GLU A 45 -14.70 13.14 18.41
CA GLU A 45 -15.41 11.87 18.27
C GLU A 45 -16.23 11.81 16.98
N LEU A 46 -16.49 10.58 16.51
CA LEU A 46 -17.41 10.32 15.42
C LEU A 46 -18.13 8.98 15.66
N GLY A 47 -19.46 9.01 15.67
CA GLY A 47 -20.26 7.80 15.87
C GLY A 47 -20.06 6.81 14.71
N ALA A 48 -20.03 5.51 15.04
CA ALA A 48 -19.75 4.43 14.10
C ALA A 48 -20.65 4.44 12.86
N VAL A 49 -21.95 4.71 13.01
CA VAL A 49 -22.89 4.80 11.89
C VAL A 49 -22.46 5.88 10.90
N LYS A 50 -22.08 7.06 11.39
CA LYS A 50 -21.64 8.18 10.55
C LYS A 50 -20.29 7.90 9.91
N LEU A 51 -19.40 7.21 10.61
CA LEU A 51 -18.13 6.76 10.06
C LEU A 51 -18.34 5.77 8.90
N LEU A 52 -19.22 4.78 9.07
CA LEU A 52 -19.57 3.83 8.02
C LEU A 52 -20.20 4.52 6.80
N SER A 53 -21.15 5.43 7.00
CA SER A 53 -21.76 6.20 5.90
C SER A 53 -20.75 7.04 5.12
N LEU A 54 -19.71 7.55 5.78
CA LEU A 54 -18.64 8.27 5.07
C LEU A 54 -17.83 7.34 4.19
N PHE A 55 -17.42 6.18 4.70
CA PHE A 55 -16.66 5.19 3.92
C PHE A 55 -17.46 4.69 2.72
N GLU A 56 -18.73 4.35 2.93
CA GLU A 56 -19.64 3.92 1.87
C GLU A 56 -19.77 4.99 0.77
N ALA A 57 -19.89 6.28 1.15
CA ALA A 57 -20.01 7.39 0.21
C ALA A 57 -18.81 7.54 -0.74
N ILE A 58 -17.64 7.01 -0.38
CA ILE A 58 -16.41 7.03 -1.18
C ILE A 58 -15.98 5.63 -1.67
N GLY A 59 -16.85 4.62 -1.55
CA GLY A 59 -16.58 3.26 -2.02
C GLY A 59 -15.54 2.51 -1.19
N LEU A 60 -15.49 2.77 0.12
CA LEU A 60 -14.67 2.03 1.07
C LEU A 60 -15.55 1.21 2.03
N GLU A 61 -14.97 0.16 2.58
CA GLU A 61 -15.57 -0.65 3.64
C GLU A 61 -14.66 -0.71 4.88
N LEU A 62 -15.26 -0.98 6.05
CA LEU A 62 -14.55 -1.19 7.29
C LEU A 62 -14.55 -2.68 7.65
N ILE A 63 -13.37 -3.28 7.75
CA ILE A 63 -13.21 -4.71 8.06
C ILE A 63 -12.71 -4.85 9.51
N VAL A 64 -13.37 -5.72 10.28
CA VAL A 64 -12.93 -6.10 11.63
C VAL A 64 -12.03 -7.34 11.52
N ARG A 65 -10.80 -7.25 12.06
CA ARG A 65 -9.84 -8.36 12.07
C ARG A 65 -9.27 -8.57 13.49
N PRO A 66 -8.85 -9.80 13.86
CA PRO A 66 -8.18 -10.05 15.13
C PRO A 66 -6.95 -9.17 15.32
N ALA A 67 -6.72 -8.71 16.56
CA ALA A 67 -5.55 -7.91 16.89
C ALA A 67 -4.26 -8.72 16.67
N GLY A 68 -3.20 -8.06 16.16
CA GLY A 68 -1.92 -8.71 15.87
C GLY A 68 -1.86 -9.44 14.53
N HIS A 69 -2.90 -9.35 13.71
CA HIS A 69 -2.86 -9.81 12.31
C HIS A 69 -1.72 -9.11 11.56
N GLN A 70 -0.75 -9.89 11.12
CA GLN A 70 0.31 -9.43 10.22
C GLN A 70 -0.28 -9.28 8.82
N ARG A 71 0.23 -8.30 8.07
CA ARG A 71 -0.11 -8.11 6.67
C ARG A 71 0.09 -9.44 5.92
N THR A 72 -0.94 -9.88 5.23
CA THR A 72 -0.94 -11.11 4.45
C THR A 72 -0.43 -10.84 3.04
N LEU A 73 -0.08 -11.90 2.31
CA LEU A 73 0.24 -11.81 0.89
C LEU A 73 -0.94 -11.28 0.08
N ASP A 74 -2.17 -11.65 0.45
CA ASP A 74 -3.39 -11.18 -0.20
C ASP A 74 -3.54 -9.66 -0.03
N ASP A 75 -3.24 -9.10 1.15
CA ASP A 75 -3.25 -7.65 1.37
C ASP A 75 -2.23 -6.92 0.47
N VAL A 76 -1.10 -7.56 0.12
CA VAL A 76 -0.10 -6.97 -0.79
C VAL A 76 -0.58 -7.02 -2.24
N ILE A 77 -1.24 -8.10 -2.64
CA ILE A 77 -1.75 -8.27 -4.01
C ILE A 77 -2.85 -7.22 -4.28
N ASP A 78 -3.81 -7.06 -3.37
CA ASP A 78 -4.92 -6.10 -3.50
C ASP A 78 -4.42 -4.64 -3.61
N GLU A 79 -3.35 -4.28 -2.90
CA GLU A 79 -2.74 -2.96 -3.01
C GLU A 79 -2.11 -2.70 -4.40
N THR A 80 -1.44 -3.70 -4.98
CA THR A 80 -0.81 -3.54 -6.31
C THR A 80 -1.84 -3.41 -7.45
N GLU A 81 -3.00 -4.04 -7.31
CA GLU A 81 -4.09 -3.90 -8.28
C GLU A 81 -4.81 -2.56 -8.14
N THR A 82 -4.96 -2.06 -6.91
CA THR A 82 -5.60 -0.76 -6.64
C THR A 82 -4.71 0.41 -7.06
N ASP A 83 -3.38 0.31 -6.87
CA ASP A 83 -2.40 1.32 -7.29
C ASP A 83 -2.23 1.39 -8.82
N ALA A 84 -2.44 0.27 -9.53
CA ALA A 84 -2.38 0.23 -11.00
C ALA A 84 -3.45 1.10 -11.68
N GLY A 85 -4.55 1.42 -10.98
CA GLY A 85 -5.61 2.31 -11.47
C GLY A 85 -5.41 3.80 -11.12
N MET A 86 -4.49 4.13 -10.21
CA MET A 86 -4.35 5.48 -9.64
C MET A 86 -3.02 6.16 -10.00
N ASN A 87 -2.05 5.43 -10.52
CA ASN A 87 -0.77 5.96 -11.01
C ASN A 87 -0.53 5.59 -12.48
N ALA A 88 -1.29 6.17 -13.41
CA ALA A 88 -0.84 6.28 -14.79
C ALA A 88 0.13 7.49 -14.91
N GLU A 89 1.35 7.33 -14.40
CA GLU A 89 2.52 8.11 -14.83
C GLU A 89 3.30 7.28 -15.86
N PRO A 90 3.88 7.92 -16.89
CA PRO A 90 4.17 7.28 -18.17
C PRO A 90 5.26 6.23 -18.04
N ALA A 91 5.15 5.19 -18.88
CA ALA A 91 6.06 4.06 -19.00
C ALA A 91 7.54 4.41 -18.74
N SER A 92 7.98 4.28 -17.49
CA SER A 92 9.40 4.22 -17.19
C SER A 92 9.88 2.83 -17.58
N THR A 93 10.53 2.80 -18.73
CA THR A 93 11.24 1.68 -19.34
C THR A 93 11.79 0.72 -18.27
N ARG A 94 11.13 -0.43 -18.09
CA ARG A 94 11.72 -1.56 -17.35
C ARG A 94 12.94 -2.04 -18.14
N LEU A 95 14.10 -1.46 -17.88
CA LEU A 95 15.36 -1.92 -18.45
C LEU A 95 15.69 -3.27 -17.80
N ARG A 96 15.57 -4.33 -18.60
CA ARG A 96 15.96 -5.69 -18.22
C ARG A 96 17.49 -5.73 -18.05
N VAL A 97 17.97 -5.66 -16.82
CA VAL A 97 19.39 -5.84 -16.52
C VAL A 97 19.77 -7.30 -16.73
N ARG A 98 20.51 -7.59 -17.80
CA ARG A 98 21.19 -8.88 -17.95
C ARG A 98 22.38 -8.91 -17.01
N HIS A 99 22.37 -9.82 -16.05
CA HIS A 99 23.57 -10.13 -15.27
C HIS A 99 24.58 -10.85 -16.18
N PRO A 100 25.85 -10.38 -16.27
CA PRO A 100 26.87 -11.13 -16.99
C PRO A 100 27.17 -12.43 -16.23
N ARG A 101 27.09 -13.56 -16.93
CA ARG A 101 27.60 -14.85 -16.44
C ARG A 101 29.09 -14.71 -16.18
N LYS A 102 29.53 -14.78 -14.91
CA LYS A 102 30.95 -15.04 -14.60
C LYS A 102 31.29 -16.44 -15.11
N GLN A 103 32.06 -16.52 -16.19
CA GLN A 103 32.83 -17.71 -16.52
C GLN A 103 34.30 -17.36 -16.66
N ALA A 104 35.11 -18.26 -16.10
CA ALA A 104 36.52 -18.48 -16.33
C ALA A 104 37.51 -17.48 -15.69
N SER A 105 37.83 -17.71 -14.41
CA SER A 105 39.23 -17.67 -13.94
C SER A 105 39.37 -18.19 -12.51
N GLU A 106 39.03 -19.46 -12.23
CA GLU A 106 39.49 -20.10 -10.99
C GLU A 106 39.48 -21.64 -11.10
N VAL A 107 40.23 -22.18 -12.07
CA VAL A 107 40.72 -23.57 -11.99
C VAL A 107 42.24 -23.53 -11.95
N LEU A 108 42.77 -22.74 -11.03
CA LEU A 108 44.17 -22.78 -10.62
C LEU A 108 44.23 -22.43 -9.14
N LYS A 109 43.84 -23.37 -8.27
CA LYS A 109 44.56 -23.68 -7.03
C LYS A 109 43.81 -24.73 -6.19
N SER A 110 44.59 -25.75 -5.83
CA SER A 110 44.45 -26.63 -4.66
C SER A 110 43.65 -27.92 -4.83
N VAL A 111 44.18 -28.97 -4.17
CA VAL A 111 43.80 -30.39 -4.14
C VAL A 111 44.48 -31.20 -5.26
N ALA A 112 45.51 -32.04 -5.06
CA ALA A 112 46.16 -32.59 -3.87
C ALA A 112 47.59 -33.09 -4.22
N LYS A 113 48.49 -33.07 -3.23
CA LYS A 113 49.84 -33.71 -3.21
C LYS A 113 49.72 -35.06 -2.46
N PRO A 114 50.75 -35.94 -2.34
CA PRO A 114 51.62 -36.66 -3.30
C PRO A 114 51.47 -38.21 -3.20
N ARG A 115 52.18 -39.01 -4.04
CA ARG A 115 53.07 -40.11 -3.59
C ARG A 115 53.70 -40.94 -4.75
N ASN A 116 55.04 -41.03 -4.68
CA ASN A 116 55.96 -42.16 -4.88
C ASN A 116 56.26 -42.83 -6.25
N ALA A 117 57.56 -43.21 -6.35
CA ALA A 117 58.19 -44.33 -7.08
C ALA A 117 58.26 -44.19 -8.62
N GLU A 118 59.31 -44.51 -9.39
CA GLU A 118 60.63 -45.18 -9.38
C GLU A 118 61.37 -44.56 -10.62
N ALA A 119 62.68 -44.55 -10.87
CA ALA A 119 63.82 -45.40 -10.56
C ALA A 119 65.12 -44.56 -10.65
#